data_AF-A0A960N3Q0-F1
#
_entry.id   AF-A0A960N3Q0-F1
#
_cell.length_a   1.000
_cell.length_b   1.000
_cell.length_c   1.000
_cell.angle_alpha   90.00
_cell.angle_beta   90.00
_cell.angle_gamma   90.00
#
_symmetry.space_group_name_H-M   'P 1'
#
loop_
_entity.id
_entity.type
_entity.pdbx_description
1 polymer ?
#
loop_
_entity_poly.entity_id
_entity_poly.type
_entity_poly.pdbx_seq_one_letter_code
_entity_poly.pdbx_strand_id
1 'polypeptide(L)'
;MKSFSKTMLAIAGFAALGASAAMAAPWPPVNGDLLLGFQAAGGTGGTTNVFVNLGPAYEFRDNAAQGVVANINSELTAAFGASWYTRTDVFFGVIANRSNSSSAPDENGDPTRTLYVSRTTTTPGAAALRTGFTSSALGVAGTKLQGQVGAVDDIVANGNQVMTMTQSGNPTQWNNSWTTWNPLLSGGASQGAAYTVIGGGIQNHLGVGGAYTYVDVQRITTATGSGTFIGSVGIGSNGDVFLTSGEVTINPSVTTKKNKDGGTVSGGGTFVAGEETGFDATPDPGNTFVRWVVKRANGDKEYYYGTHLDIAL
;
A
#
# COMPACT_ATOMS: atom_id res chain seq x y z
N MET A 1 -27.43 5.58 59.14
CA MET A 1 -27.53 6.96 58.60
C MET A 1 -26.38 7.75 59.19
N LYS A 2 -25.42 8.37 58.50
CA LYS A 2 -25.20 8.72 57.09
C LYS A 2 -23.69 8.54 56.82
N SER A 3 -23.33 7.94 55.69
CA SER A 3 -21.94 7.79 55.22
C SER A 3 -21.47 9.08 54.57
N PHE A 4 -20.24 9.52 54.87
CA PHE A 4 -19.60 10.69 54.28
C PHE A 4 -19.11 10.38 52.86
N SER A 5 -19.62 11.15 51.90
CA SER A 5 -19.25 11.15 50.48
C SER A 5 -17.81 11.63 50.29
N LYS A 6 -16.92 10.75 49.80
CA LYS A 6 -15.62 11.15 49.23
C LYS A 6 -15.82 11.43 47.74
N THR A 7 -15.97 12.70 47.39
CA THR A 7 -15.93 13.17 46.01
C THR A 7 -14.49 13.09 45.51
N MET A 8 -14.17 12.05 44.74
CA MET A 8 -12.89 11.92 44.05
C MET A 8 -13.08 12.51 42.64
N LEU A 9 -12.59 13.73 42.45
CA LEU A 9 -12.58 14.42 41.17
C LEU A 9 -11.42 13.84 40.33
N ALA A 10 -11.70 12.84 39.50
CA ALA A 10 -10.75 12.34 38.52
C ALA A 10 -10.66 13.34 37.35
N ILE A 11 -9.58 14.11 37.32
CA ILE A 11 -9.17 14.88 36.14
C ILE A 11 -8.70 13.84 35.11
N ALA A 12 -9.58 13.51 34.15
CA ALA A 12 -9.19 12.78 32.96
C ALA A 12 -8.35 13.71 32.08
N GLY A 13 -7.03 13.68 32.27
CA GLY A 13 -6.09 14.22 31.31
C GLY A 13 -6.22 13.43 30.01
N PHE A 14 -6.90 13.99 29.02
CA PHE A 14 -6.76 13.55 27.64
C PHE A 14 -5.31 13.84 27.23
N ALA A 15 -4.45 12.83 27.34
CA ALA A 15 -3.25 12.79 26.54
C ALA A 15 -3.72 12.75 25.08
N ALA A 16 -3.55 13.86 24.38
CA ALA A 16 -3.54 13.85 22.93
C ALA A 16 -2.40 12.90 22.52
N LEU A 17 -2.74 11.64 22.25
CA LEU A 17 -1.94 10.78 21.40
C LEU A 17 -1.89 11.49 20.05
N GLY A 18 -0.89 12.35 19.86
CA GLY A 18 -0.56 12.87 18.54
C GLY A 18 -0.35 11.65 17.67
N ALA A 19 -1.20 11.45 16.66
CA ALA A 19 -0.95 10.47 15.63
C ALA A 19 0.41 10.82 15.02
N SER A 20 1.44 10.05 15.36
CA SER A 20 2.68 10.07 14.61
C SER A 20 2.32 9.79 13.17
N ALA A 21 2.68 10.68 12.25
CA ALA A 21 2.53 10.43 10.82
C ALA A 21 3.18 9.07 10.52
N ALA A 22 2.51 8.22 9.73
CA ALA A 22 3.09 6.96 9.33
C ALA A 22 4.38 7.26 8.54
N MET A 23 5.52 6.77 9.03
CA MET A 23 6.83 6.94 8.41
C MET A 23 7.35 5.59 7.97
N ALA A 24 8.07 5.58 6.84
CA ALA A 24 8.74 4.40 6.35
C ALA A 24 9.70 3.82 7.40
N ALA A 25 10.03 2.54 7.26
CA ALA A 25 10.94 1.83 8.15
C ALA A 25 12.35 2.47 8.12
N PRO A 26 13.20 2.19 9.14
CA PRO A 26 14.57 2.68 9.22
C PRO A 26 15.36 2.58 7.92
N TRP A 27 16.07 3.66 7.57
CA TRP A 27 17.07 3.65 6.51
C TRP A 27 18.49 3.56 7.09
N PRO A 28 19.41 2.76 6.51
CA PRO A 28 19.27 1.98 5.28
C PRO A 28 18.53 0.64 5.44
N PRO A 29 18.00 0.08 4.34
CA PRO A 29 17.38 -1.24 4.34
C PRO A 29 18.40 -2.36 4.56
N VAL A 30 18.00 -3.41 5.26
CA VAL A 30 18.80 -4.63 5.40
C VAL A 30 18.35 -5.72 4.43
N ASN A 31 19.18 -6.75 4.22
CA ASN A 31 18.76 -7.91 3.43
C ASN A 31 17.52 -8.55 4.07
N GLY A 32 16.49 -8.82 3.27
CA GLY A 32 15.19 -9.30 3.72
C GLY A 32 14.15 -8.20 3.96
N ASP A 33 14.52 -6.92 3.92
CA ASP A 33 13.55 -5.82 3.94
C ASP A 33 12.80 -5.70 2.60
N LEU A 34 11.51 -5.37 2.70
CA LEU A 34 10.68 -5.01 1.56
C LEU A 34 11.01 -3.59 1.10
N LEU A 35 11.49 -3.49 -0.12
CA LEU A 35 11.70 -2.24 -0.82
C LEU A 35 10.58 -1.99 -1.82
N LEU A 36 9.86 -0.90 -1.60
CA LEU A 36 8.92 -0.33 -2.55
C LEU A 36 9.68 0.65 -3.46
N GLY A 37 9.68 0.39 -4.76
CA GLY A 37 10.38 1.20 -5.76
C GLY A 37 9.41 1.84 -6.75
N PHE A 38 9.75 3.05 -7.19
CA PHE A 38 9.01 3.82 -8.21
C PHE A 38 9.91 4.24 -9.36
N GLN A 39 9.34 4.32 -10.56
CA GLN A 39 9.97 4.95 -11.73
C GLN A 39 8.91 5.57 -12.66
N ALA A 40 9.31 6.50 -13.51
CA ALA A 40 8.48 6.95 -14.62
C ALA A 40 9.00 6.41 -15.96
N ALA A 41 8.11 6.09 -16.90
CA ALA A 41 8.47 5.67 -18.25
C ALA A 41 9.13 6.78 -19.08
N GLY A 42 8.95 8.04 -18.67
CA GLY A 42 9.52 9.22 -19.29
C GLY A 42 9.07 10.51 -18.59
N GLY A 43 9.27 11.64 -19.27
CA GLY A 43 8.83 12.95 -18.80
C GLY A 43 9.42 13.35 -17.45
N THR A 44 8.62 14.07 -16.64
CA THR A 44 9.02 14.46 -15.28
C THR A 44 9.32 13.22 -14.44
N GLY A 45 10.55 13.12 -13.94
CA GLY A 45 11.02 11.98 -13.15
C GLY A 45 11.46 10.76 -13.97
N GLY A 46 11.56 10.86 -15.30
CA GLY A 46 11.99 9.74 -16.17
C GLY A 46 13.42 9.24 -15.92
N THR A 47 14.24 10.01 -15.21
CA THR A 47 15.61 9.64 -14.79
C THR A 47 15.73 9.57 -13.27
N THR A 48 14.62 9.31 -12.58
CA THR A 48 14.51 9.31 -11.12
C THR A 48 13.88 8.01 -10.65
N ASN A 49 14.46 7.41 -9.60
CA ASN A 49 13.85 6.31 -8.86
C ASN A 49 13.63 6.76 -7.42
N VAL A 50 12.47 6.39 -6.85
CA VAL A 50 12.14 6.62 -5.45
C VAL A 50 12.03 5.27 -4.75
N PHE A 51 12.61 5.15 -3.57
CA PHE A 51 12.62 3.92 -2.78
C PHE A 51 12.11 4.18 -1.38
N VAL A 52 11.32 3.25 -0.87
CA VAL A 52 10.75 3.27 0.48
C VAL A 52 11.06 1.94 1.14
N ASN A 53 11.68 1.97 2.31
CA ASN A 53 11.81 0.77 3.13
C ASN A 53 10.48 0.50 3.86
N LEU A 54 9.87 -0.66 3.62
CA LEU A 54 8.64 -1.09 4.29
C LEU A 54 8.92 -2.01 5.49
N GLY A 55 10.19 -2.27 5.79
CA GLY A 55 10.62 -3.13 6.89
C GLY A 55 10.71 -4.61 6.49
N PRO A 56 10.92 -5.50 7.48
CA PRO A 56 11.28 -6.89 7.21
C PRO A 56 10.15 -7.68 6.53
N ALA A 57 10.46 -8.40 5.46
CA ALA A 57 9.46 -9.14 4.69
C ALA A 57 8.74 -10.22 5.50
N TYR A 58 9.40 -10.83 6.50
CA TYR A 58 8.79 -11.84 7.34
C TYR A 58 7.70 -11.25 8.25
N GLU A 59 7.83 -10.00 8.70
CA GLU A 59 6.80 -9.33 9.50
C GLU A 59 5.55 -9.06 8.65
N PHE A 60 5.74 -8.66 7.39
CA PHE A 60 4.62 -8.51 6.46
C PHE A 60 3.99 -9.87 6.11
N ARG A 61 4.80 -10.91 5.88
CA ARG A 61 4.30 -12.27 5.59
C ARG A 61 3.48 -12.83 6.74
N ASP A 62 3.93 -12.63 7.98
CA ASP A 62 3.31 -13.22 9.17
C ASP A 62 2.19 -12.33 9.73
N ASN A 63 2.18 -11.04 9.38
CA ASN A 63 1.14 -10.08 9.72
C ASN A 63 0.96 -9.04 8.60
N ALA A 64 0.19 -9.41 7.58
CA ALA A 64 0.05 -8.60 6.37
C ALA A 64 -0.90 -7.39 6.51
N ALA A 65 -1.79 -7.38 7.50
CA ALA A 65 -2.76 -6.30 7.71
C ALA A 65 -2.21 -5.21 8.64
N GLN A 66 -1.27 -4.41 8.14
CA GLN A 66 -0.60 -3.36 8.94
C GLN A 66 -1.23 -1.97 8.76
N GLY A 67 -2.13 -1.80 7.79
CA GLY A 67 -2.76 -0.51 7.53
C GLY A 67 -1.81 0.46 6.83
N VAL A 68 -1.89 1.76 7.15
CA VAL A 68 -1.00 2.78 6.57
C VAL A 68 0.35 2.75 7.28
N VAL A 69 1.42 2.49 6.52
CA VAL A 69 2.79 2.35 7.04
C VAL A 69 3.71 3.50 6.65
N ALA A 70 3.36 4.29 5.63
CA ALA A 70 4.08 5.50 5.27
C ALA A 70 3.15 6.48 4.56
N ASN A 71 3.47 7.77 4.58
CA ASN A 71 2.93 8.75 3.63
C ASN A 71 4.07 9.35 2.81
N ILE A 72 4.05 9.21 1.48
CA ILE A 72 5.14 9.57 0.56
C ILE A 72 4.73 10.67 -0.44
N ASN A 73 3.70 11.44 -0.12
CA ASN A 73 3.15 12.43 -1.05
C ASN A 73 4.15 13.53 -1.41
N SER A 74 4.92 14.02 -0.42
CA SER A 74 5.95 15.05 -0.63
C SER A 74 7.02 14.58 -1.60
N GLU A 75 7.47 13.34 -1.44
CA GLU A 75 8.55 12.75 -2.22
C GLU A 75 8.11 12.43 -3.64
N LEU A 76 6.92 11.84 -3.81
CA LEU A 76 6.39 11.58 -5.14
C LEU A 76 6.02 12.87 -5.88
N THR A 77 5.54 13.89 -5.17
CA THR A 77 5.32 15.23 -5.75
C THR A 77 6.62 15.86 -6.22
N ALA A 78 7.70 15.75 -5.43
CA ALA A 78 9.01 16.27 -5.81
C ALA A 78 9.63 15.51 -7.01
N ALA A 79 9.49 14.18 -7.05
CA ALA A 79 10.08 13.34 -8.08
C ALA A 79 9.28 13.34 -9.40
N PHE A 80 7.95 13.30 -9.32
CA PHE A 80 7.07 13.02 -10.46
C PHE A 80 6.01 14.12 -10.70
N GLY A 81 6.00 15.18 -9.91
CA GLY A 81 5.04 16.29 -10.01
C GLY A 81 3.75 16.07 -9.23
N ALA A 82 2.99 17.14 -8.98
CA ALA A 82 1.81 17.13 -8.09
C ALA A 82 0.66 16.21 -8.55
N SER A 83 0.63 15.82 -9.82
CA SER A 83 -0.37 14.91 -10.39
C SER A 83 0.14 13.47 -10.55
N TRP A 84 1.19 13.09 -9.81
CA TRP A 84 1.81 11.76 -9.89
C TRP A 84 0.81 10.60 -9.79
N TYR A 85 -0.26 10.74 -9.01
CA TYR A 85 -1.26 9.70 -8.76
C TYR A 85 -2.21 9.45 -9.94
N THR A 86 -2.37 10.41 -10.86
CA THR A 86 -3.16 10.23 -12.09
C THR A 86 -2.32 9.81 -13.30
N ARG A 87 -1.00 9.75 -13.15
CA ARG A 87 -0.06 9.44 -14.23
C ARG A 87 0.00 7.94 -14.48
N THR A 88 -0.38 7.51 -15.68
CA THR A 88 -0.26 6.12 -16.13
C THR A 88 1.16 5.75 -16.56
N ASP A 89 2.08 6.71 -16.60
CA ASP A 89 3.49 6.49 -16.89
C ASP A 89 4.35 6.39 -15.63
N VAL A 90 3.76 6.49 -14.43
CA VAL A 90 4.46 6.23 -13.16
C VAL A 90 4.14 4.83 -12.68
N PHE A 91 5.19 4.03 -12.48
CA PHE A 91 5.13 2.63 -12.11
C PHE A 91 5.71 2.41 -10.72
N PHE A 92 5.16 1.44 -10.00
CA PHE A 92 5.69 1.01 -8.71
C PHE A 92 5.63 -0.51 -8.56
N GLY A 93 6.52 -1.05 -7.73
CA GLY A 93 6.51 -2.45 -7.35
C GLY A 93 7.27 -2.68 -6.04
N VAL A 94 7.22 -3.90 -5.54
CA VAL A 94 7.83 -4.29 -4.28
C VAL A 94 8.76 -5.47 -4.51
N ILE A 95 9.93 -5.41 -3.89
CA ILE A 95 10.90 -6.49 -3.86
C ILE A 95 11.38 -6.75 -2.43
N ALA A 96 11.87 -7.94 -2.16
CA ALA A 96 12.89 -8.19 -1.15
C ALA A 96 13.75 -9.36 -1.61
N ASN A 97 14.98 -9.37 -1.12
CA ASN A 97 15.87 -10.50 -1.29
C ASN A 97 16.45 -10.87 0.06
N ARG A 98 16.17 -12.10 0.50
CA ARG A 98 16.72 -12.61 1.74
C ARG A 98 18.19 -13.00 1.58
N SER A 99 18.53 -13.73 0.52
CA SER A 99 19.90 -14.13 0.21
C SER A 99 20.00 -14.67 -1.22
N ASN A 100 21.16 -14.50 -1.87
CA ASN A 100 21.48 -15.16 -3.14
C ASN A 100 22.30 -16.46 -2.97
N SER A 101 22.77 -16.74 -1.75
CA SER A 101 23.55 -17.93 -1.44
C SER A 101 22.72 -19.20 -1.62
N SER A 102 23.32 -20.28 -2.12
CA SER A 102 22.70 -21.61 -2.18
C SER A 102 22.85 -22.41 -0.88
N SER A 103 23.58 -21.89 0.10
CA SER A 103 23.96 -22.60 1.32
C SER A 103 23.74 -21.76 2.59
N ALA A 104 23.09 -20.61 2.50
CA ALA A 104 22.69 -19.87 3.69
C ALA A 104 21.65 -20.69 4.49
N PRO A 105 21.75 -20.73 5.83
CA PRO A 105 20.78 -21.43 6.67
C PRO A 105 19.39 -20.82 6.51
N ASP A 106 18.34 -21.55 6.86
CA ASP A 106 16.99 -20.99 6.91
C ASP A 106 16.89 -19.90 7.99
N GLU A 107 16.11 -18.86 7.73
CA GLU A 107 15.98 -17.71 8.64
C GLU A 107 14.55 -17.19 8.62
N ASN A 108 13.95 -17.01 9.80
CA ASN A 108 12.59 -16.51 9.96
C ASN A 108 11.56 -17.26 9.08
N GLY A 109 11.73 -18.58 8.90
CA GLY A 109 10.85 -19.41 8.06
C GLY A 109 11.08 -19.28 6.56
N ASP A 110 12.10 -18.54 6.13
CA ASP A 110 12.51 -18.43 4.73
C ASP A 110 13.74 -19.30 4.45
N PRO A 111 13.64 -20.23 3.49
CA PRO A 111 14.80 -21.00 3.07
C PRO A 111 15.79 -20.13 2.29
N THR A 112 16.95 -20.73 2.00
CA THR A 112 17.95 -20.14 1.10
C THR A 112 17.34 -19.74 -0.26
N ARG A 113 17.78 -18.60 -0.82
CA ARG A 113 17.23 -18.00 -2.05
C ARG A 113 15.72 -17.77 -2.04
N THR A 114 15.22 -17.20 -0.93
CA THR A 114 13.87 -16.68 -0.88
C THR A 114 13.82 -15.26 -1.44
N LEU A 115 12.92 -15.05 -2.40
CA LEU A 115 12.65 -13.75 -3.01
C LEU A 115 11.22 -13.34 -2.67
N TYR A 116 11.02 -12.05 -2.46
CA TYR A 116 9.70 -11.45 -2.43
C TYR A 116 9.59 -10.51 -3.62
N VAL A 117 8.57 -10.68 -4.44
CA VAL A 117 8.37 -9.84 -5.61
C VAL A 117 6.91 -9.59 -5.85
N SER A 118 6.61 -8.38 -6.29
CA SER A 118 5.24 -8.00 -6.61
C SER A 118 4.76 -8.54 -7.95
N ARG A 119 3.44 -8.49 -8.11
CA ARG A 119 2.72 -8.69 -9.36
C ARG A 119 1.56 -7.71 -9.42
N THR A 120 1.30 -7.19 -10.61
CA THR A 120 0.17 -6.31 -10.90
C THR A 120 -1.14 -6.95 -10.46
N THR A 121 -2.01 -6.17 -9.82
CA THR A 121 -3.39 -6.56 -9.52
C THR A 121 -4.32 -5.35 -9.55
N THR A 122 -5.60 -5.61 -9.82
CA THR A 122 -6.68 -4.62 -9.61
C THR A 122 -7.40 -4.86 -8.28
N THR A 123 -7.29 -6.06 -7.72
CA THR A 123 -7.95 -6.49 -6.49
C THR A 123 -6.91 -7.14 -5.57
N PRO A 124 -6.73 -6.66 -4.33
CA PRO A 124 -5.80 -7.27 -3.38
C PRO A 124 -5.97 -8.79 -3.27
N GLY A 125 -4.90 -9.55 -3.52
CA GLY A 125 -4.88 -11.02 -3.44
C GLY A 125 -5.31 -11.76 -4.72
N ALA A 126 -5.71 -11.06 -5.78
CA ALA A 126 -6.21 -11.68 -7.01
C ALA A 126 -5.13 -12.01 -8.05
N ALA A 127 -3.89 -11.53 -7.88
CA ALA A 127 -2.83 -11.77 -8.85
C ALA A 127 -2.47 -13.27 -8.91
N ALA A 128 -2.42 -13.82 -10.13
CA ALA A 128 -2.00 -15.20 -10.34
C ALA A 128 -0.62 -15.47 -9.71
N LEU A 129 -0.44 -16.65 -9.12
CA LEU A 129 0.84 -17.06 -8.56
C LEU A 129 1.88 -17.25 -9.67
N ARG A 130 3.13 -16.88 -9.39
CA ARG A 130 4.23 -17.14 -10.30
C ARG A 130 4.69 -18.59 -10.16
N THR A 131 5.13 -19.20 -11.25
CA THR A 131 5.51 -20.61 -11.28
C THR A 131 6.72 -20.82 -12.17
N GLY A 132 7.44 -21.94 -11.99
CA GLY A 132 8.49 -22.38 -12.89
C GLY A 132 9.89 -21.81 -12.60
N PHE A 133 10.14 -21.33 -11.37
CA PHE A 133 11.46 -20.88 -10.97
C PHE A 133 12.34 -22.05 -10.54
N THR A 134 13.51 -22.16 -11.16
CA THR A 134 14.58 -23.06 -10.72
C THR A 134 15.44 -22.37 -9.66
N SER A 135 16.15 -23.16 -8.85
CA SER A 135 17.13 -22.60 -7.88
C SER A 135 18.18 -21.73 -8.57
N SER A 136 18.61 -22.08 -9.79
CA SER A 136 19.53 -21.26 -10.58
C SER A 136 18.93 -19.92 -10.99
N ALA A 137 17.67 -19.90 -11.44
CA ALA A 137 16.96 -18.65 -11.76
C ALA A 137 16.82 -17.74 -10.53
N LEU A 138 16.49 -18.31 -9.37
CA LEU A 138 16.42 -17.56 -8.11
C LEU A 138 17.79 -17.03 -7.68
N GLY A 139 18.88 -17.77 -7.92
CA GLY A 139 20.24 -17.28 -7.69
C GLY A 139 20.62 -16.09 -8.57
N VAL A 140 20.21 -16.11 -9.85
CA VAL A 140 20.41 -14.99 -10.78
C VAL A 140 19.63 -13.76 -10.33
N ALA A 141 18.32 -13.89 -10.07
CA ALA A 141 17.51 -12.78 -9.56
C ALA A 141 18.04 -12.25 -8.22
N GLY A 142 18.32 -13.13 -7.26
CA GLY A 142 18.83 -12.76 -5.94
C GLY A 142 20.14 -11.98 -6.01
N THR A 143 21.03 -12.31 -6.95
CA THR A 143 22.28 -11.56 -7.16
C THR A 143 22.01 -10.13 -7.65
N LYS A 144 21.05 -9.95 -8.58
CA LYS A 144 20.68 -8.62 -9.08
C LYS A 144 19.94 -7.80 -8.03
N LEU A 145 19.02 -8.43 -7.30
CA LEU A 145 18.32 -7.81 -6.18
C LEU A 145 19.29 -7.36 -5.09
N GLN A 146 20.27 -8.19 -4.71
CA GLN A 146 21.28 -7.80 -3.73
C GLN A 146 22.15 -6.63 -4.24
N GLY A 147 22.53 -6.64 -5.51
CA GLY A 147 23.24 -5.50 -6.12
C GLY A 147 22.42 -4.21 -6.09
N GLN A 148 21.10 -4.30 -6.26
CA GLN A 148 20.21 -3.15 -6.14
C GLN A 148 20.06 -2.68 -4.69
N VAL A 149 19.87 -3.59 -3.72
CA VAL A 149 19.83 -3.23 -2.29
C VAL A 149 21.12 -2.51 -1.88
N GLY A 150 22.28 -3.01 -2.29
CA GLY A 150 23.56 -2.34 -2.02
C GLY A 150 23.69 -0.96 -2.68
N ALA A 151 23.23 -0.81 -3.93
CA ALA A 151 23.22 0.49 -4.60
C ALA A 151 22.27 1.50 -3.95
N VAL A 152 21.22 1.00 -3.30
CA VAL A 152 20.23 1.79 -2.57
C VAL A 152 20.76 2.19 -1.19
N ASP A 153 21.42 1.28 -0.48
CA ASP A 153 22.09 1.47 0.82
C ASP A 153 23.16 2.58 0.76
N ASP A 154 23.91 2.67 -0.34
CA ASP A 154 24.91 3.70 -0.59
C ASP A 154 24.37 5.15 -0.61
N ILE A 155 23.04 5.33 -0.67
CA ILE A 155 22.41 6.65 -0.79
C ILE A 155 21.64 6.98 0.49
N VAL A 156 21.91 8.16 1.05
CA VAL A 156 21.20 8.68 2.23
C VAL A 156 19.75 8.97 1.87
N ALA A 157 18.81 8.50 2.71
CA ALA A 157 17.40 8.83 2.56
C ALA A 157 17.09 10.30 2.90
N ASN A 158 16.01 10.81 2.32
CA ASN A 158 15.43 12.10 2.66
C ASN A 158 14.79 12.06 4.07
N GLY A 159 14.27 13.19 4.55
CA GLY A 159 13.72 13.34 5.90
C GLY A 159 12.57 12.39 6.29
N ASN A 160 12.00 11.64 5.35
CA ASN A 160 10.93 10.66 5.57
C ASN A 160 11.39 9.20 5.42
N GLN A 161 12.71 8.95 5.48
CA GLN A 161 13.31 7.61 5.25
C GLN A 161 13.00 7.04 3.85
N VAL A 162 12.67 7.94 2.93
CA VAL A 162 12.47 7.68 1.51
C VAL A 162 13.71 8.14 0.77
N MET A 163 14.30 7.26 -0.04
CA MET A 163 15.49 7.59 -0.82
C MET A 163 15.09 7.97 -2.25
N THR A 164 15.77 8.98 -2.79
CA THR A 164 15.64 9.37 -4.21
C THR A 164 16.99 9.19 -4.91
N MET A 165 17.00 8.39 -5.95
CA MET A 165 18.16 8.15 -6.82
C MET A 165 17.92 8.86 -8.15
N THR A 166 18.89 9.61 -8.63
CA THR A 166 18.83 10.23 -9.98
C THR A 166 19.98 9.73 -10.83
N GLN A 167 19.75 9.57 -12.13
CA GLN A 167 20.78 9.08 -13.05
C GLN A 167 22.05 9.97 -13.04
N SER A 168 21.88 11.29 -12.99
CA SER A 168 22.99 12.24 -12.97
C SER A 168 23.65 12.38 -11.59
N GLY A 169 22.87 12.27 -10.51
CA GLY A 169 23.38 12.40 -9.14
C GLY A 169 24.06 11.13 -8.62
N ASN A 170 23.68 9.96 -9.16
CA ASN A 170 24.13 8.66 -8.67
C ASN A 170 24.54 7.72 -9.83
N PRO A 171 25.47 8.13 -10.73
CA PRO A 171 25.74 7.39 -11.97
C PRO A 171 26.27 5.96 -11.72
N THR A 172 27.00 5.73 -10.63
CA THR A 172 27.50 4.40 -10.26
C THR A 172 26.36 3.50 -9.79
N GLN A 173 25.58 3.96 -8.81
CA GLN A 173 24.44 3.23 -8.26
C GLN A 173 23.34 3.02 -9.30
N TRP A 174 23.21 3.94 -10.27
CA TRP A 174 22.23 3.84 -11.35
C TRP A 174 22.36 2.56 -12.19
N ASN A 175 23.58 2.03 -12.33
CA ASN A 175 23.82 0.76 -13.03
C ASN A 175 23.17 -0.45 -12.35
N ASN A 176 22.75 -0.30 -11.09
CA ASN A 176 21.99 -1.28 -10.33
C ASN A 176 20.61 -0.76 -9.91
N SER A 177 20.08 0.26 -10.59
CA SER A 177 18.83 0.93 -10.22
C SER A 177 17.58 0.10 -10.50
N TRP A 178 16.45 0.61 -9.99
CA TRP A 178 15.12 0.07 -10.27
C TRP A 178 14.85 0.05 -11.77
N THR A 179 15.16 1.13 -12.49
CA THR A 179 14.96 1.23 -13.94
C THR A 179 15.81 0.23 -14.72
N THR A 180 17.05 -0.02 -14.28
CA THR A 180 17.94 -0.98 -14.96
C THR A 180 17.45 -2.42 -14.80
N TRP A 181 17.01 -2.80 -13.60
CA TRP A 181 16.59 -4.18 -13.33
C TRP A 181 15.09 -4.45 -13.51
N ASN A 182 14.27 -3.42 -13.66
CA ASN A 182 12.82 -3.52 -13.92
C ASN A 182 12.46 -2.71 -15.17
N PRO A 183 12.97 -3.08 -16.35
CA PRO A 183 12.88 -2.24 -17.54
C PRO A 183 11.43 -2.10 -18.02
N LEU A 184 11.08 -0.88 -18.38
CA LEU A 184 9.87 -0.58 -19.16
C LEU A 184 10.23 -0.69 -20.65
N LEU A 185 9.41 -1.40 -21.42
CA LEU A 185 9.62 -1.59 -22.86
C LEU A 185 9.25 -0.32 -23.63
N SER A 186 9.73 -0.23 -24.88
CA SER A 186 9.51 0.93 -25.74
C SER A 186 8.02 1.29 -25.83
N GLY A 187 7.70 2.56 -25.58
CA GLY A 187 6.33 3.05 -25.47
C GLY A 187 5.75 3.06 -24.04
N GLY A 188 6.49 2.58 -23.03
CA GLY A 188 6.19 2.77 -21.61
C GLY A 188 4.99 2.00 -21.06
N ALA A 189 4.18 1.38 -21.93
CA ALA A 189 2.95 0.67 -21.55
C ALA A 189 3.16 -0.81 -21.15
N SER A 190 4.37 -1.36 -21.35
CA SER A 190 4.65 -2.78 -21.11
C SER A 190 5.97 -2.95 -20.37
N GLN A 191 6.05 -4.00 -19.55
CA GLN A 191 7.22 -4.28 -18.72
C GLN A 191 8.04 -5.44 -19.31
N GLY A 192 9.36 -5.31 -19.26
CA GLY A 192 10.27 -6.40 -19.58
C GLY A 192 10.37 -7.43 -18.44
N ALA A 193 11.25 -8.41 -18.62
CA ALA A 193 11.56 -9.35 -17.57
C ALA A 193 12.33 -8.65 -16.44
N ALA A 194 11.75 -8.60 -15.25
CA ALA A 194 12.41 -8.04 -14.07
C ALA A 194 13.54 -8.96 -13.61
N TYR A 195 14.67 -8.37 -13.24
CA TYR A 195 15.91 -9.05 -12.82
C TYR A 195 16.31 -10.18 -13.77
N THR A 196 16.04 -10.01 -15.07
CA THR A 196 16.30 -10.95 -16.18
C THR A 196 15.54 -12.28 -16.16
N VAL A 197 14.86 -12.62 -15.07
CA VAL A 197 14.23 -13.95 -14.89
C VAL A 197 12.74 -13.89 -14.59
N ILE A 198 12.23 -12.76 -14.09
CA ILE A 198 10.83 -12.62 -13.68
C ILE A 198 10.02 -12.04 -14.85
N GLY A 199 9.40 -12.92 -15.63
CA GLY A 199 8.53 -12.54 -16.75
C GLY A 199 7.24 -11.83 -16.32
N GLY A 200 6.65 -11.07 -17.25
CA GLY A 200 5.38 -10.36 -17.05
C GLY A 200 5.48 -9.07 -16.23
N GLY A 201 6.69 -8.60 -15.92
CA GLY A 201 6.93 -7.43 -15.06
C GLY A 201 6.57 -7.69 -13.59
N ILE A 202 6.96 -6.76 -12.72
CA ILE A 202 6.60 -6.80 -11.28
C ILE A 202 5.80 -5.58 -10.83
N GLN A 203 5.63 -4.59 -11.70
CA GLN A 203 5.12 -3.28 -11.34
C GLN A 203 3.64 -3.14 -11.69
N ASN A 204 2.95 -2.20 -11.06
CA ASN A 204 1.69 -1.65 -11.55
C ASN A 204 1.89 -0.17 -11.88
N HIS A 205 1.07 0.39 -12.76
CA HIS A 205 1.07 1.83 -13.02
C HIS A 205 -0.03 2.51 -12.23
N LEU A 206 0.23 3.75 -11.84
CA LEU A 206 -0.76 4.61 -11.22
C LEU A 206 -1.80 5.08 -12.26
N GLY A 207 -2.69 5.98 -11.87
CA GLY A 207 -3.69 6.54 -12.79
C GLY A 207 -4.79 5.59 -13.25
N VAL A 208 -4.91 4.40 -12.65
CA VAL A 208 -5.96 3.40 -12.98
C VAL A 208 -7.34 3.70 -12.35
N GLY A 209 -7.49 4.83 -11.65
CA GLY A 209 -8.71 5.17 -10.90
C GLY A 209 -8.84 4.38 -9.60
N GLY A 210 -9.76 4.79 -8.72
CA GLY A 210 -9.94 4.22 -7.38
C GLY A 210 -9.16 4.94 -6.27
N ALA A 211 -9.43 4.59 -5.02
CA ALA A 211 -8.78 5.20 -3.85
C ALA A 211 -7.29 4.80 -3.71
N TYR A 212 -6.95 3.60 -4.20
CA TYR A 212 -5.60 3.03 -4.15
C TYR A 212 -5.30 2.25 -5.44
N THR A 213 -4.03 2.24 -5.83
CA THR A 213 -3.50 1.28 -6.81
C THR A 213 -2.70 0.20 -6.10
N TYR A 214 -2.87 -1.08 -6.49
CA TYR A 214 -2.30 -2.20 -5.75
C TYR A 214 -1.27 -3.02 -6.53
N VAL A 215 -0.37 -3.64 -5.78
CA VAL A 215 0.38 -4.83 -6.22
C VAL A 215 0.24 -5.93 -5.17
N ASP A 216 0.23 -7.18 -5.63
CA ASP A 216 0.29 -8.35 -4.76
C ASP A 216 1.72 -8.82 -4.62
N VAL A 217 2.18 -8.97 -3.38
CA VAL A 217 3.52 -9.46 -3.05
C VAL A 217 3.47 -10.98 -2.92
N GLN A 218 4.39 -11.65 -3.59
CA GLN A 218 4.53 -13.09 -3.56
C GLN A 218 5.91 -13.47 -3.04
N ARG A 219 5.94 -14.46 -2.15
CA ARG A 219 7.17 -15.14 -1.71
C ARG A 219 7.46 -16.31 -2.63
N ILE A 220 8.65 -16.35 -3.21
CA ILE A 220 9.12 -17.45 -4.06
C ILE A 220 10.28 -18.13 -3.36
N THR A 221 10.18 -19.45 -3.21
CA THR A 221 11.22 -20.27 -2.56
C THR A 221 11.80 -21.31 -3.51
N THR A 222 12.99 -21.80 -3.18
CA THR A 222 13.64 -22.90 -3.89
C THR A 222 12.91 -24.24 -3.74
N ALA A 223 12.16 -24.42 -2.65
CA ALA A 223 11.45 -25.66 -2.36
C ALA A 223 10.28 -25.91 -3.32
N THR A 224 9.56 -24.84 -3.71
CA THR A 224 8.34 -24.94 -4.53
C THR A 224 8.54 -24.47 -5.97
N GLY A 225 9.57 -23.65 -6.23
CA GLY A 225 9.74 -22.97 -7.52
C GLY A 225 8.54 -22.11 -7.94
N SER A 226 7.65 -21.83 -6.98
CA SER A 226 6.35 -21.18 -7.19
C SER A 226 6.10 -20.17 -6.09
N GLY A 227 5.45 -19.08 -6.44
CA GLY A 227 5.08 -18.00 -5.53
C GLY A 227 3.94 -18.41 -4.61
N THR A 228 3.99 -17.94 -3.37
CA THR A 228 2.86 -17.90 -2.43
C THR A 228 2.51 -16.45 -2.18
N PHE A 229 1.23 -16.10 -2.22
CA PHE A 229 0.77 -14.77 -1.85
C PHE A 229 1.05 -14.49 -0.36
N ILE A 230 1.51 -13.27 -0.05
CA ILE A 230 1.79 -12.86 1.33
C ILE A 230 1.06 -11.58 1.75
N GLY A 231 0.44 -10.86 0.82
CA GLY A 231 -0.21 -9.59 1.07
C GLY A 231 -0.12 -8.64 -0.12
N SER A 232 -0.82 -7.52 -0.05
CA SER A 232 -0.85 -6.48 -1.07
C SER A 232 -0.34 -5.15 -0.53
N VAL A 233 0.31 -4.38 -1.39
CA VAL A 233 0.74 -3.01 -1.14
C VAL A 233 -0.09 -2.07 -2.00
N GLY A 234 -0.77 -1.13 -1.37
CA GLY A 234 -1.60 -0.11 -2.00
C GLY A 234 -0.97 1.27 -1.91
N ILE A 235 -1.05 2.05 -2.99
CA ILE A 235 -0.63 3.45 -3.05
C ILE A 235 -1.86 4.33 -3.23
N GLY A 236 -2.15 5.17 -2.23
CA GLY A 236 -3.29 6.08 -2.22
C GLY A 236 -2.97 7.40 -2.93
N SER A 237 -3.98 8.08 -3.47
CA SER A 237 -3.79 9.37 -4.15
C SER A 237 -3.26 10.50 -3.25
N ASN A 238 -3.39 10.32 -1.93
CA ASN A 238 -2.84 11.20 -0.90
C ASN A 238 -1.41 10.82 -0.47
N GLY A 239 -0.78 9.85 -1.14
CA GLY A 239 0.56 9.35 -0.83
C GLY A 239 0.62 8.28 0.26
N ASP A 240 -0.50 7.81 0.80
CA ASP A 240 -0.47 6.72 1.78
C ASP A 240 0.02 5.42 1.13
N VAL A 241 0.94 4.74 1.82
CA VAL A 241 1.36 3.38 1.53
C VAL A 241 0.61 2.47 2.50
N PHE A 242 -0.21 1.58 1.96
CA PHE A 242 -1.13 0.73 2.71
C PHE A 242 -0.78 -0.74 2.54
N LEU A 243 -0.69 -1.50 3.63
CA LEU A 243 -0.39 -2.93 3.64
C LEU A 243 -1.63 -3.73 4.08
N THR A 244 -1.96 -4.78 3.33
CA THR A 244 -3.11 -5.66 3.59
C THR A 244 -2.84 -7.13 3.27
N SER A 245 -3.59 -8.04 3.88
CA SER A 245 -3.49 -9.50 3.73
C SER A 245 -4.22 -10.09 2.51
N GLY A 246 -4.58 -9.29 1.51
CA GLY A 246 -5.53 -9.70 0.44
C GLY A 246 -6.97 -9.41 0.83
N GLU A 247 -7.88 -9.45 -0.16
CA GLU A 247 -9.25 -8.91 -0.14
C GLU A 247 -9.60 -8.19 1.16
N VAL A 248 -9.30 -6.88 1.21
CA VAL A 248 -9.91 -6.05 2.22
C VAL A 248 -11.40 -6.14 1.92
N THR A 249 -12.15 -6.86 2.75
CA THR A 249 -13.53 -6.48 2.97
C THR A 249 -13.43 -5.10 3.60
N ILE A 250 -13.34 -4.06 2.75
CA ILE A 250 -13.42 -2.69 3.24
C ILE A 250 -14.84 -2.66 3.72
N ASN A 251 -15.00 -2.65 5.03
CA ASN A 251 -16.33 -2.50 5.57
C ASN A 251 -16.58 -1.02 5.79
N PRO A 252 -17.20 -0.29 4.85
CA PRO A 252 -17.60 1.08 5.11
C PRO A 252 -18.41 1.12 6.40
N SER A 253 -17.94 1.94 7.34
CA SER A 253 -18.70 2.27 8.53
C SER A 253 -19.61 3.44 8.17
N VAL A 254 -20.92 3.21 8.20
CA VAL A 254 -21.91 4.26 7.98
C VAL A 254 -22.48 4.67 9.32
N THR A 255 -22.26 5.93 9.68
CA THR A 255 -22.88 6.53 10.87
C THR A 255 -24.10 7.32 10.45
N THR A 256 -25.28 6.88 10.88
CA THR A 256 -26.51 7.66 10.75
C THR A 256 -26.59 8.67 11.90
N LYS A 257 -26.76 9.96 11.58
CA LYS A 257 -26.97 11.01 12.58
C LYS A 257 -28.19 11.83 12.21
N LYS A 258 -29.09 12.05 13.18
CA LYS A 258 -30.17 13.03 13.04
C LYS A 258 -29.61 14.46 13.20
N ASN A 259 -30.01 15.36 12.31
CA ASN A 259 -29.64 16.78 12.39
C ASN A 259 -30.52 17.58 13.37
N LYS A 260 -31.70 17.04 13.74
CA LYS A 260 -32.63 17.65 14.70
C LYS A 260 -33.45 16.56 15.39
N ASP A 261 -33.93 16.82 16.60
CA ASP A 261 -34.93 15.99 17.27
C ASP A 261 -36.27 16.02 16.52
N GLY A 262 -36.98 14.89 16.48
CA GLY A 262 -38.26 14.73 15.76
C GLY A 262 -38.41 13.43 14.96
N GLY A 263 -37.72 12.36 15.37
CA GLY A 263 -37.77 11.05 14.72
C GLY A 263 -36.56 10.17 15.06
N THR A 264 -36.53 8.99 14.44
CA THR A 264 -35.43 8.01 14.54
C THR A 264 -34.84 7.72 13.17
N VAL A 265 -33.56 7.32 13.15
CA VAL A 265 -32.85 6.84 11.96
C VAL A 265 -32.19 5.50 12.28
N SER A 266 -32.27 4.55 11.36
CA SER A 266 -31.68 3.20 11.46
C SER A 266 -30.96 2.81 10.17
N GLY A 267 -30.20 1.72 10.22
CA GLY A 267 -29.41 1.22 9.09
C GLY A 267 -27.93 1.65 9.12
N GLY A 268 -27.46 2.34 10.15
CA GLY A 268 -26.02 2.53 10.37
C GLY A 268 -25.33 1.23 10.79
N GLY A 269 -24.03 1.10 10.48
CA GLY A 269 -23.31 -0.14 10.73
C GLY A 269 -22.05 -0.27 9.90
N THR A 270 -21.54 -1.49 9.85
CA THR A 270 -20.33 -1.91 9.14
C THR A 270 -20.78 -2.87 8.05
N PHE A 271 -20.65 -2.49 6.78
CA PHE A 271 -21.22 -3.19 5.62
C PHE A 271 -20.15 -3.75 4.72
N VAL A 272 -20.43 -4.72 3.85
CA VAL A 272 -19.46 -5.16 2.83
C VAL A 272 -19.48 -4.18 1.66
N ALA A 273 -18.31 -3.73 1.18
CA ALA A 273 -18.24 -2.91 -0.03
C ALA A 273 -18.87 -3.61 -1.23
N GLY A 274 -19.71 -2.89 -1.98
CA GLY A 274 -20.48 -3.38 -3.11
C GLY A 274 -21.87 -3.92 -2.75
N GLU A 275 -22.20 -4.06 -1.46
CA GLU A 275 -23.55 -4.46 -1.02
C GLU A 275 -24.51 -3.25 -1.07
N GLU A 276 -25.74 -3.47 -1.54
CA GLU A 276 -26.81 -2.49 -1.39
C GLU A 276 -27.32 -2.51 0.05
N THR A 277 -27.21 -1.36 0.73
CA THR A 277 -27.67 -1.18 2.10
C THR A 277 -28.84 -0.22 2.17
N GLY A 278 -29.89 -0.61 2.91
CA GLY A 278 -31.06 0.22 3.17
C GLY A 278 -30.97 1.01 4.47
N PHE A 279 -31.43 2.27 4.42
CA PHE A 279 -31.53 3.19 5.56
C PHE A 279 -32.96 3.69 5.71
N ASP A 280 -33.43 3.79 6.95
CA ASP A 280 -34.79 4.24 7.26
C ASP A 280 -34.81 5.42 8.22
N ALA A 281 -35.70 6.36 7.94
CA ALA A 281 -36.04 7.47 8.81
C ALA A 281 -37.53 7.41 9.16
N THR A 282 -37.84 7.38 10.46
CA THR A 282 -39.22 7.45 10.96
C THR A 282 -39.45 8.76 11.67
N PRO A 283 -40.15 9.74 11.07
CA PRO A 283 -40.52 10.99 11.73
C PRO A 283 -41.49 10.75 12.90
N ASP A 284 -41.31 11.48 14.00
CA ASP A 284 -42.30 11.51 15.07
C ASP A 284 -43.59 12.21 14.61
N PRO A 285 -44.74 11.94 15.23
CA PRO A 285 -45.99 12.63 14.91
C PRO A 285 -45.84 14.16 14.90
N GLY A 286 -46.31 14.81 13.83
CA GLY A 286 -46.20 16.27 13.64
C GLY A 286 -44.88 16.74 13.02
N ASN A 287 -43.91 15.85 12.80
CA ASN A 287 -42.70 16.13 12.03
C ASN A 287 -42.81 15.58 10.61
N THR A 288 -42.02 16.13 9.70
CA THR A 288 -41.92 15.67 8.31
C THR A 288 -40.46 15.41 7.96
N PHE A 289 -40.19 14.28 7.34
CA PHE A 289 -38.87 14.00 6.79
C PHE A 289 -38.54 14.99 5.67
N VAL A 290 -37.32 15.54 5.65
CA VAL A 290 -36.90 16.51 4.64
C VAL A 290 -36.04 15.84 3.56
N ARG A 291 -34.92 15.25 3.96
CA ARG A 291 -33.95 14.59 3.05
C ARG A 291 -32.86 13.84 3.83
N TRP A 292 -32.20 12.92 3.15
CA TRP A 292 -30.91 12.39 3.53
C TRP A 292 -29.78 13.28 3.00
N VAL A 293 -28.67 13.32 3.74
CA VAL A 293 -27.41 13.94 3.30
C VAL A 293 -26.31 12.92 3.47
N VAL A 294 -25.81 12.39 2.36
CA VAL A 294 -24.73 11.42 2.35
C VAL A 294 -23.43 12.18 2.20
N LYS A 295 -22.50 12.00 3.16
CA LYS A 295 -21.16 12.59 3.09
C LYS A 295 -20.15 11.49 2.82
N ARG A 296 -19.46 11.57 1.68
CA ARG A 296 -18.40 10.63 1.33
C ARG A 296 -17.08 11.06 1.98
N ALA A 297 -16.12 10.13 2.08
CA ALA A 297 -14.82 10.36 2.72
C ALA A 297 -14.01 11.48 2.04
N ASN A 298 -14.17 11.64 0.72
CA ASN A 298 -13.56 12.70 -0.07
C ASN A 298 -14.19 14.10 0.16
N GLY A 299 -15.24 14.19 0.98
CA GLY A 299 -15.94 15.44 1.29
C GLY A 299 -17.19 15.71 0.46
N ASP A 300 -17.47 14.87 -0.55
CA ASP A 300 -18.64 15.04 -1.42
C ASP A 300 -19.94 14.87 -0.64
N LYS A 301 -20.96 15.60 -1.09
CA LYS A 301 -22.30 15.57 -0.51
C LYS A 301 -23.34 15.26 -1.57
N GLU A 302 -24.15 14.24 -1.29
CA GLU A 302 -25.30 13.86 -2.10
C GLU A 302 -26.59 13.98 -1.28
N TYR A 303 -27.69 14.28 -1.97
CA TYR A 303 -28.98 14.56 -1.35
C TYR A 303 -30.04 13.61 -1.91
N TYR A 304 -30.77 12.93 -1.01
CA TYR A 304 -31.82 11.98 -1.37
C TYR A 304 -33.11 12.31 -0.65
N TYR A 305 -34.25 12.04 -1.30
CA TYR A 305 -35.59 12.32 -0.79
C TYR A 305 -36.36 11.03 -0.58
N GLY A 306 -37.27 11.01 0.41
CA GLY A 306 -37.98 9.81 0.84
C GLY A 306 -37.43 9.24 2.16
N THR A 307 -38.30 8.60 2.93
CA THR A 307 -37.97 8.06 4.25
C THR A 307 -37.09 6.81 4.19
N HIS A 308 -37.04 6.15 3.04
CA HIS A 308 -36.18 4.99 2.76
C HIS A 308 -35.12 5.37 1.73
N LEU A 309 -33.92 4.81 1.87
CA LEU A 309 -32.78 5.07 0.99
C LEU A 309 -31.93 3.82 0.85
N ASP A 310 -31.73 3.35 -0.38
CA ASP A 310 -30.80 2.29 -0.74
C ASP A 310 -29.53 2.88 -1.37
N ILE A 311 -28.36 2.46 -0.89
CA ILE A 311 -27.07 2.90 -1.42
C ILE A 311 -26.14 1.70 -1.58
N ALA A 312 -25.50 1.60 -2.74
CA ALA A 312 -24.34 0.74 -2.96
C ALA A 312 -23.09 1.39 -2.34
N LEU A 313 -22.45 0.67 -1.41
CA LEU A 313 -21.33 1.17 -0.61
C LEU A 313 -19.95 0.87 -1.20
#